data_AF-A0A964IDI6-F1
#
_entry.id   AF-A0A964IDI6-F1
#
_cell.length_a   1.000
_cell.length_b   1.000
_cell.length_c   1.000
_cell.angle_alpha   90.00
_cell.angle_beta   90.00
_cell.angle_gamma   90.00
#
_symmetry.space_group_name_H-M   'P 1'
#
loop_
_entity.id
_entity.type
_entity.pdbx_description
1 polymer ?
#
loop_
_entity_poly.entity_id
_entity_poly.type
_entity_poly.pdbx_seq_one_letter_code
_entity_poly.pdbx_strand_id
1 'polypeptide(L)'
;MPEWHARIRDKVAAAGLPPADEAEVVDELAQHLDDRYRDLLAGGMAPEAAERTALKEVLDHAHVARDLRRERRRLRPRVIRDAVHEWRIAARTLARHPRFAIAAMITLGLGLGAAGASVSYVDVKSLYERSTFRPTRTLVTRQAPDSPGKSRMDPL
;
A
#
# COMPACT_ATOMS: atom_id res chain seq x y z
N MET A 1 25.57 -20.02 -7.76
CA MET A 1 24.60 -20.08 -6.64
C MET A 1 23.46 -21.00 -7.05
N PRO A 2 22.83 -21.73 -6.12
CA PRO A 2 21.73 -22.62 -6.49
C PRO A 2 20.55 -21.81 -7.08
N GLU A 3 19.89 -22.37 -8.09
CA GLU A 3 18.71 -21.77 -8.74
C GLU A 3 17.47 -21.89 -7.84
N TRP A 4 17.41 -21.09 -6.77
CA TRP A 4 16.34 -21.13 -5.77
C TRP A 4 14.98 -20.75 -6.36
N HIS A 5 14.93 -19.70 -7.19
CA HIS A 5 13.70 -19.20 -7.80
C HIS A 5 12.93 -20.26 -8.58
N ALA A 6 13.62 -21.08 -9.38
CA ALA A 6 12.99 -22.15 -10.15
C ALA A 6 12.36 -23.22 -9.23
N ARG A 7 13.08 -23.63 -8.18
CA ARG A 7 12.62 -24.66 -7.23
C ARG A 7 11.46 -24.20 -6.35
N ILE A 8 11.43 -22.92 -6.00
CA ILE A 8 10.38 -22.35 -5.15
C ILE A 8 9.14 -22.06 -5.98
N ARG A 9 9.28 -21.61 -7.23
CA ARG A 9 8.15 -21.30 -8.12
C ARG A 9 7.20 -22.48 -8.25
N ASP A 10 7.68 -23.69 -8.52
CA ASP A 10 6.81 -24.87 -8.64
C ASP A 10 6.02 -25.15 -7.36
N LYS A 11 6.64 -24.90 -6.20
CA LYS A 11 6.02 -25.12 -4.88
C LYS A 11 5.02 -24.02 -4.51
N VAL A 12 5.29 -22.77 -4.89
CA VAL A 12 4.39 -21.63 -4.68
C VAL A 12 3.23 -21.64 -5.68
N ALA A 13 3.45 -22.05 -6.93
CA ALA A 13 2.40 -22.29 -7.92
C ALA A 13 1.43 -23.37 -7.43
N ALA A 14 1.96 -24.47 -6.87
CA ALA A 14 1.15 -25.50 -6.21
C ALA A 14 0.36 -24.94 -5.00
N ALA A 15 0.73 -23.76 -4.47
CA ALA A 15 0.03 -23.05 -3.40
C ALA A 15 -1.19 -22.24 -3.80
N GLY A 16 -1.41 -22.05 -5.11
CA GLY A 16 -2.60 -21.37 -5.62
C GLY A 16 -2.68 -19.92 -5.15
N LEU A 17 -1.53 -19.26 -5.04
CA LEU A 17 -1.49 -17.81 -4.84
C LEU A 17 -2.00 -17.09 -6.10
N PRO A 18 -2.58 -15.89 -5.98
CA PRO A 18 -2.79 -15.02 -7.13
C PRO A 18 -1.45 -14.75 -7.81
N PRO A 19 -1.41 -14.70 -9.16
CA PRO A 19 -0.15 -14.57 -9.90
C PRO A 19 0.65 -13.30 -9.59
N ALA A 20 -0.02 -12.23 -9.15
CA ALA A 20 0.65 -11.00 -8.71
C ALA A 20 1.40 -11.19 -7.37
N ASP A 21 0.82 -11.94 -6.44
CA ASP A 21 1.43 -12.22 -5.12
C ASP A 21 2.49 -13.33 -5.22
N GLU A 22 2.37 -14.21 -6.22
CA GLU A 22 3.27 -15.35 -6.41
C GLU A 22 4.71 -14.92 -6.70
N ALA A 23 4.92 -13.97 -7.60
CA ALA A 23 6.27 -13.53 -7.98
C ALA A 23 7.00 -12.87 -6.79
N GLU A 24 6.31 -12.01 -6.04
CA GLU A 24 6.86 -11.34 -4.85
C GLU A 24 7.21 -12.36 -3.75
N VAL A 25 6.33 -13.32 -3.51
CA VAL A 25 6.56 -14.39 -2.51
C VAL A 25 7.69 -15.32 -2.92
N VAL A 26 7.83 -15.63 -4.21
CA VAL A 26 8.96 -16.44 -4.71
C VAL A 26 10.29 -15.71 -4.49
N ASP A 27 10.32 -14.40 -4.72
CA ASP A 27 11.55 -13.61 -4.57
C ASP A 27 11.97 -13.50 -3.10
N GLU A 28 11.01 -13.18 -2.20
CA GLU A 28 11.25 -13.13 -0.75
C GLU A 28 11.73 -14.48 -0.20
N LEU A 29 11.06 -15.58 -0.58
CA LEU A 29 11.46 -16.92 -0.15
C LEU A 29 12.83 -17.32 -0.69
N ALA A 30 13.17 -16.92 -1.93
CA ALA A 30 14.47 -17.22 -2.52
C ALA A 30 15.61 -16.49 -1.79
N GLN A 31 15.42 -15.21 -1.43
CA GLN A 31 16.37 -14.47 -0.62
C GLN A 31 16.55 -15.10 0.76
N HIS A 32 15.45 -15.44 1.43
CA HIS A 32 15.51 -16.05 2.76
C HIS A 32 16.22 -17.42 2.75
N LEU A 33 16.02 -18.21 1.69
CA LEU A 33 16.70 -19.49 1.49
C LEU A 33 18.20 -19.31 1.32
N ASP A 34 18.61 -18.32 0.54
CA ASP A 34 20.01 -18.01 0.29
C ASP A 34 20.73 -17.53 1.56
N ASP A 35 20.05 -16.73 2.39
CA ASP A 35 20.55 -16.30 3.69
C ASP A 35 20.73 -17.47 4.66
N ARG A 36 19.71 -18.34 4.81
CA ARG A 36 19.85 -19.54 5.67
C ARG A 36 20.91 -20.51 5.15
N TYR A 37 21.06 -20.65 3.84
CA TYR A 37 22.13 -21.46 3.27
C TYR A 37 23.52 -20.92 3.66
N ARG A 38 23.73 -19.59 3.57
CA ARG A 38 24.98 -18.95 4.01
C ARG A 38 25.23 -19.12 5.50
N ASP A 39 24.21 -18.96 6.33
CA ASP A 39 24.32 -19.16 7.78
C ASP A 39 24.77 -20.59 8.13
N LEU A 40 24.18 -21.59 7.47
CA LEU A 40 24.49 -23.00 7.70
C LEU A 40 25.92 -23.34 7.25
N LEU A 41 26.36 -22.79 6.12
CA LEU A 41 27.75 -22.90 5.68
C LEU A 41 28.71 -22.24 6.67
N ALA A 42 28.39 -21.03 7.15
CA ALA A 42 29.19 -20.33 8.16
C ALA A 42 29.24 -21.10 9.49
N GLY A 43 28.19 -21.85 9.81
CA GLY A 43 28.14 -22.79 10.93
C GLY A 43 28.94 -24.08 10.74
N GLY A 44 29.64 -24.25 9.61
CA GLY A 44 30.49 -25.41 9.31
C GLY A 44 29.75 -26.62 8.75
N MET A 45 28.50 -26.46 8.33
CA MET A 45 27.74 -27.54 7.69
C MET A 45 28.24 -27.78 6.27
N ALA A 46 28.31 -29.04 5.84
CA ALA A 46 28.65 -29.39 4.47
C ALA A 46 27.64 -28.79 3.48
N PRO A 47 28.06 -28.32 2.29
CA PRO A 47 27.19 -27.65 1.32
C PRO A 47 25.89 -28.39 0.99
N GLU A 48 25.96 -29.70 0.73
CA GLU A 48 24.78 -30.51 0.38
C GLU A 48 23.84 -30.72 1.58
N ALA A 49 24.37 -30.65 2.81
CA ALA A 49 23.56 -30.72 4.02
C ALA A 49 22.92 -29.34 4.32
N ALA A 50 23.66 -28.25 4.12
CA ALA A 50 23.19 -26.89 4.28
C ALA A 50 22.03 -26.58 3.33
N GLU A 51 22.17 -26.95 2.05
CA GLU A 51 21.13 -26.79 1.04
C GLU A 51 19.84 -27.54 1.42
N ARG A 52 19.95 -28.83 1.78
CA ARG A 52 18.78 -29.63 2.16
C ARG A 52 18.08 -29.10 3.41
N THR A 53 18.87 -28.62 4.37
CA THR A 53 18.34 -28.10 5.64
C THR A 53 17.65 -26.76 5.43
N ALA A 54 18.28 -25.82 4.73
CA ALA A 54 17.67 -24.53 4.41
C ALA A 54 16.37 -24.70 3.60
N LEU A 55 16.36 -25.60 2.62
CA LEU A 55 15.17 -25.86 1.81
C LEU A 55 14.03 -26.44 2.65
N LYS A 56 14.34 -27.34 3.60
CA LYS A 56 13.33 -27.92 4.48
C LYS A 56 12.74 -26.87 5.43
N GLU A 57 13.59 -26.08 6.10
CA GLU A 57 13.14 -25.06 7.06
C GLU A 57 12.22 -24.03 6.41
N VAL A 58 12.64 -23.45 5.29
CA VAL A 58 11.89 -22.38 4.62
C VAL A 58 10.56 -22.89 4.05
N LEU A 59 10.54 -24.11 3.49
CA LEU A 59 9.33 -24.69 2.92
C LEU A 59 8.30 -25.15 3.96
N ASP A 60 8.73 -25.59 5.14
CA ASP A 60 7.81 -25.93 6.24
C ASP A 60 7.09 -24.67 6.75
N HIS A 61 7.84 -23.58 6.96
CA HIS A 61 7.26 -22.30 7.39
C HIS A 61 6.28 -21.74 6.34
N ALA A 62 6.63 -21.84 5.06
CA ALA A 62 5.75 -21.45 3.97
C ALA A 62 4.47 -22.31 3.90
N HIS A 63 4.55 -23.61 4.20
CA HIS A 63 3.37 -24.50 4.27
C HIS A 63 2.40 -24.08 5.37
N VAL A 64 2.90 -23.81 6.58
CA VAL A 64 2.05 -23.39 7.71
C VAL A 64 1.36 -22.06 7.41
N ALA A 65 2.10 -21.08 6.87
CA ALA A 65 1.54 -19.78 6.49
C ALA A 65 0.47 -19.91 5.38
N ARG A 66 0.69 -20.83 4.43
CA ARG A 66 -0.24 -21.13 3.34
C ARG A 66 -1.57 -21.72 3.86
N ASP A 67 -1.52 -22.69 4.76
CA ASP A 67 -2.73 -23.34 5.26
C ASP A 67 -3.62 -22.34 6.03
N LEU A 68 -3.01 -21.50 6.87
CA LEU A 68 -3.71 -20.42 7.55
C LEU A 68 -4.35 -19.41 6.58
N ARG A 69 -3.63 -19.01 5.52
CA ARG A 69 -4.15 -18.08 4.50
C ARG A 69 -5.31 -18.70 3.70
N ARG A 70 -5.19 -19.98 3.35
CA ARG A 70 -6.23 -20.72 2.60
C ARG A 70 -7.50 -20.85 3.41
N GLU A 71 -7.39 -21.14 4.69
CA GLU A 71 -8.52 -21.21 5.62
C GLU A 71 -9.20 -19.84 5.77
N ARG A 72 -8.41 -18.77 5.92
CA ARG A 72 -8.92 -17.39 5.99
C ARG A 72 -9.61 -16.94 4.70
N ARG A 73 -9.13 -17.35 3.51
CA ARG A 73 -9.81 -17.11 2.22
C ARG A 73 -11.13 -17.86 2.09
N ARG A 74 -11.25 -19.07 2.64
CA ARG A 74 -12.51 -19.83 2.70
C ARG A 74 -13.53 -19.18 3.64
N LEU A 75 -13.05 -18.53 4.70
CA LEU A 75 -13.89 -17.82 5.67
C LEU A 75 -14.38 -16.45 5.15
N ARG A 76 -13.59 -15.73 4.34
CA ARG A 76 -13.94 -14.41 3.78
C ARG A 76 -15.35 -14.30 3.17
N PRO A 77 -15.81 -15.20 2.29
CA PRO A 77 -17.16 -15.11 1.71
C PRO A 77 -18.27 -15.37 2.74
N ARG A 78 -17.99 -16.07 3.85
CA ARG A 78 -18.98 -16.21 4.95
C ARG A 78 -19.15 -14.91 5.71
N VAL A 79 -18.05 -14.25 6.10
CA VAL A 79 -18.13 -13.02 6.91
C VAL A 79 -18.84 -11.87 6.17
N ILE A 80 -18.59 -11.72 4.87
CA ILE A 80 -19.25 -10.68 4.05
C ILE A 80 -20.74 -10.97 3.93
N ARG A 81 -21.12 -12.23 3.69
CA ARG A 81 -22.52 -12.63 3.55
C ARG A 81 -23.28 -12.47 4.87
N ASP A 82 -22.66 -12.84 5.97
CA ASP A 82 -23.25 -12.75 7.30
C ASP A 82 -23.42 -11.27 7.70
N ALA A 83 -22.42 -10.42 7.42
CA ALA A 83 -22.54 -8.97 7.58
C ALA A 83 -23.68 -8.37 6.71
N VAL A 84 -23.73 -8.68 5.42
CA VAL A 84 -24.81 -8.17 4.53
C VAL A 84 -26.19 -8.61 5.04
N HIS A 85 -26.29 -9.83 5.58
CA HIS A 85 -27.53 -10.32 6.18
C HIS A 85 -27.94 -9.50 7.41
N GLU A 86 -27.01 -9.25 8.33
CA GLU A 86 -27.24 -8.43 9.53
C GLU A 86 -27.62 -6.98 9.18
N TRP A 87 -26.92 -6.37 8.23
CA TRP A 87 -27.23 -5.03 7.72
C TRP A 87 -28.63 -4.96 7.11
N ARG A 88 -29.02 -5.99 6.35
CA ARG A 88 -30.34 -6.04 5.72
C ARG A 88 -31.47 -6.22 6.73
N ILE A 89 -31.23 -6.98 7.81
CA ILE A 89 -32.17 -7.11 8.92
C ILE A 89 -32.28 -5.76 9.66
N ALA A 90 -31.16 -5.15 10.03
CA ALA A 90 -31.14 -3.86 10.72
C ALA A 90 -31.86 -2.76 9.91
N ALA A 91 -31.60 -2.66 8.61
CA ALA A 91 -32.27 -1.73 7.71
C ALA A 91 -33.78 -1.99 7.62
N ARG A 92 -34.22 -3.26 7.60
CA ARG A 92 -35.64 -3.63 7.55
C ARG A 92 -36.35 -3.29 8.86
N THR A 93 -35.69 -3.45 9.99
CA THR A 93 -36.20 -3.06 11.31
C THR A 93 -36.33 -1.54 11.41
N LEU A 94 -35.34 -0.80 10.92
CA LEU A 94 -35.37 0.66 10.89
C LEU A 94 -36.51 1.19 10.00
N ALA A 95 -36.74 0.55 8.85
CA ALA A 95 -37.84 0.88 7.94
C ALA A 95 -39.24 0.55 8.53
N ARG A 96 -39.35 -0.44 9.43
CA ARG A 96 -40.60 -0.78 10.12
C ARG A 96 -40.94 0.17 11.27
N HIS A 97 -39.97 0.94 11.77
CA HIS A 97 -40.16 1.91 12.87
C HIS A 97 -39.81 3.34 12.43
N PRO A 98 -40.64 3.97 11.56
CA PRO A 98 -40.32 5.23 10.89
C PRO A 98 -40.11 6.41 11.85
N ARG A 99 -40.80 6.43 13.00
CA ARG A 99 -40.64 7.50 14.01
C ARG A 99 -39.23 7.52 14.61
N PHE A 100 -38.67 6.35 14.88
CA PHE A 100 -37.31 6.21 15.41
C PHE A 100 -36.27 6.58 14.33
N ALA A 101 -36.49 6.14 13.08
CA ALA A 101 -35.61 6.48 11.96
C ALA A 101 -35.53 8.00 11.72
N ILE A 102 -36.67 8.71 11.77
CA ILE A 102 -36.72 10.16 11.62
C ILE A 102 -35.96 10.86 12.76
N ALA A 103 -36.21 10.48 14.01
CA ALA A 103 -35.50 11.03 15.16
C ALA A 103 -33.98 10.79 15.07
N ALA A 104 -33.58 9.58 14.67
CA ALA A 104 -32.18 9.23 14.46
C ALA A 104 -31.54 10.06 13.33
N MET A 105 -32.21 10.22 12.18
CA MET A 105 -31.72 11.03 11.06
C MET A 105 -31.57 12.51 11.43
N ILE A 106 -32.53 13.09 12.14
CA ILE A 106 -32.45 14.48 12.61
C ILE A 106 -31.28 14.65 13.56
N THR A 107 -31.11 13.73 14.51
CA THR A 107 -29.99 13.75 15.48
C THR A 107 -28.64 13.61 14.77
N LEU A 108 -28.52 12.67 13.83
CA LEU A 108 -27.30 12.45 13.04
C LEU A 108 -26.99 13.66 12.16
N GLY A 109 -27.99 14.22 11.49
CA GLY A 109 -27.87 15.38 10.61
C GLY A 109 -27.44 16.63 11.36
N LEU A 110 -28.00 16.86 12.56
CA LEU A 110 -27.57 17.95 13.43
C LEU A 110 -26.13 17.77 13.92
N GLY A 111 -25.73 16.55 14.33
CA GLY A 111 -24.37 16.25 14.76
C GLY A 111 -23.33 16.37 13.63
N LEU A 112 -23.63 15.81 12.46
CA LEU A 112 -22.75 15.87 11.28
C LEU A 112 -22.67 17.29 10.70
N GLY A 113 -23.80 18.01 10.66
CA GLY A 113 -23.86 19.39 10.19
C GLY A 113 -23.07 20.35 11.07
N ALA A 114 -23.12 20.17 12.40
CA ALA A 114 -22.33 20.97 13.34
C ALA A 114 -20.82 20.75 13.19
N ALA A 115 -20.39 19.50 12.95
CA ALA A 115 -18.99 19.17 12.70
C ALA A 115 -18.48 19.75 11.37
N GLY A 116 -19.27 19.69 10.30
CA GLY A 116 -18.91 20.23 8.98
C GLY A 116 -18.85 21.77 8.94
N ALA A 117 -19.79 22.44 9.61
CA ALA A 117 -19.82 23.90 9.70
C ALA A 117 -18.60 24.47 10.43
N SER A 118 -18.08 23.74 11.41
CA SER A 118 -16.91 24.15 12.20
C SER A 118 -15.64 24.26 11.36
N VAL A 119 -15.44 23.35 10.40
CA VAL A 119 -14.27 23.36 9.51
C VAL A 119 -14.40 24.46 8.44
N SER A 120 -15.61 24.70 7.92
CA SER A 120 -15.83 25.70 6.87
C SER A 120 -15.68 27.15 7.37
N TYR A 121 -15.99 27.43 8.64
CA TYR A 121 -15.88 28.78 9.20
C TYR A 121 -14.41 29.23 9.38
N VAL A 122 -13.51 28.29 9.72
CA VAL A 122 -12.09 28.56 9.90
C VAL A 122 -11.39 28.79 8.54
N ASP A 123 -11.78 28.05 7.51
CA ASP A 123 -11.13 28.09 6.20
C ASP A 123 -11.42 29.41 5.44
N VAL A 124 -12.65 29.92 5.52
CA VAL A 124 -13.04 31.20 4.90
C VAL A 124 -12.33 32.40 5.55
N LYS A 125 -12.17 32.39 6.89
CA LYS A 125 -11.46 33.47 7.60
C LYS A 125 -9.97 33.46 7.30
N SER A 126 -9.34 32.28 7.27
CA SER A 126 -7.94 32.07 6.90
C SER A 126 -7.62 32.58 5.47
N LEU A 127 -8.54 32.35 4.53
CA LEU A 127 -8.41 32.83 3.15
C LEU A 127 -8.52 34.35 3.03
N TYR A 128 -9.39 34.98 3.81
CA TYR A 128 -9.56 36.44 3.79
C TYR A 128 -8.35 37.19 4.37
N GLU A 129 -7.78 36.70 5.47
CA GLU A 129 -6.58 37.29 6.10
C GLU A 129 -5.32 37.16 5.22
N ARG A 130 -5.19 36.07 4.44
CA ARG A 130 -4.08 35.87 3.51
C ARG A 130 -4.17 36.74 2.25
N SER A 131 -5.38 37.13 1.85
CA SER A 131 -5.65 37.93 0.64
C SER A 131 -5.26 39.41 0.79
N THR A 132 -5.19 39.95 2.01
CA THR A 132 -4.89 41.38 2.21
C THR A 132 -3.38 41.67 2.26
N PHE A 133 -2.52 40.64 2.31
CA PHE A 133 -1.06 40.79 2.36
C PHE A 133 -0.39 40.29 1.07
N ARG A 134 -0.56 41.03 -0.03
CA ARG A 134 0.48 41.17 -1.08
C ARG A 134 0.13 42.30 -2.07
N PRO A 135 0.85 43.42 -1.96
CA PRO A 135 1.65 43.84 -3.10
C PRO A 135 3.09 44.08 -2.61
N THR A 136 4.12 43.70 -3.35
CA THR A 136 4.79 44.67 -4.23
C THR A 136 5.72 43.97 -5.22
N ARG A 137 5.48 44.28 -6.51
CA ARG A 137 6.36 44.27 -7.68
C ARG A 137 7.77 43.68 -7.50
N THR A 138 7.98 42.52 -8.11
CA THR A 138 9.31 42.12 -8.59
C THR A 138 9.57 42.85 -9.91
N LEU A 139 10.42 43.89 -9.89
CA LEU A 139 10.96 44.46 -11.13
C LEU A 139 11.97 43.45 -11.71
N VAL A 140 11.61 42.85 -12.84
CA VAL A 140 12.54 42.02 -13.63
C VAL A 140 13.52 42.97 -14.31
N THR A 141 14.75 43.06 -13.81
CA THR A 141 15.84 43.68 -14.55
C THR A 141 16.25 42.72 -15.67
N ARG A 142 15.87 43.05 -16.91
CA ARG A 142 16.29 42.32 -18.11
C ARG A 142 17.80 42.55 -18.32
N GLN A 143 18.61 41.60 -17.91
CA GLN A 143 20.03 41.57 -18.23
C GLN A 143 20.20 41.05 -19.68
N ALA A 144 20.74 41.89 -20.56
CA ALA A 144 21.03 41.52 -21.94
C ALA A 144 22.27 40.60 -21.98
N PRO A 145 22.25 39.49 -22.73
CA PRO A 145 23.42 38.66 -22.91
C PRO A 145 24.33 39.25 -23.99
N ASP A 146 25.52 39.70 -23.59
CA ASP A 146 26.64 39.89 -24.52
C ASP A 146 26.96 38.54 -25.17
N SER A 147 26.91 38.52 -26.50
CA SER A 147 27.30 37.38 -27.32
C SER A 147 28.56 37.69 -28.13
N PRO A 148 29.32 36.64 -28.48
CA PRO A 148 30.78 36.65 -28.44
C PRO A 148 31.44 37.00 -29.77
N GLY A 149 32.72 37.35 -29.68
CA GLY A 149 33.58 37.69 -30.80
C GLY A 149 33.75 36.59 -31.86
N LYS A 150 33.88 37.06 -33.10
CA LYS A 150 34.56 36.52 -34.29
C LYS A 150 34.52 37.67 -35.32
N SER A 151 35.50 37.98 -36.14
CA SER A 151 36.76 37.34 -36.50
C SER A 151 37.62 38.42 -37.19
N ARG A 152 38.89 38.46 -36.82
CA ARG A 152 40.09 38.73 -37.63
C ARG A 152 39.88 38.97 -39.14
N MET A 153 40.40 40.09 -39.66
CA MET A 153 41.05 40.17 -40.97
C MET A 153 42.02 41.38 -41.01
N ASP A 154 43.32 41.09 -41.11
CA ASP A 154 44.32 41.94 -41.79
C ASP A 154 44.04 41.85 -43.31
N PRO A 155 44.44 42.80 -44.21
CA PRO A 155 45.87 43.09 -44.44
C PRO A 155 46.25 44.50 -44.96
N LEU A 156 47.58 44.68 -45.03
CA LEU A 156 48.43 45.69 -45.71
C LEU A 156 48.65 47.04 -45.00
#